data_AF-A0AAW5N110-F1
#
_entry.id   AF-A0AAW5N110-F1
#
_cell.length_a   1.000
_cell.length_b   1.000
_cell.length_c   1.000
_cell.angle_alpha   90.00
_cell.angle_beta   90.00
_cell.angle_gamma   90.00
#
_symmetry.space_group_name_H-M   'P 1'
#
loop_
_entity.id
_entity.type
_entity.pdbx_description
1 polymer ?
#
loop_
_entity_poly.entity_id
_entity_poly.type
_entity_poly.pdbx_seq_one_letter_code
_entity_poly.pdbx_strand_id
1 'polypeptide(L)'
;AALAVDRVIGMENAMPWNLPADLAWFKRNTLNKPVIMGRHTWESIGRPLPGRKNIILSSQPGTDDRVTWVKSVDEAIAACG
;
A
#
# COMPACT_ATOMS: atom_id res chain seq x y z
N ALA A 1 -6.03 1.37 -8.73
CA ALA A 1 -4.68 0.99 -9.21
C ALA A 1 -4.34 1.89 -10.38
N ALA A 2 -3.07 2.28 -10.53
CA ALA A 2 -2.59 2.95 -11.74
C ALA A 2 -1.99 1.88 -12.67
N LEU A 3 -2.34 1.92 -13.95
CA LEU A 3 -1.90 0.96 -14.97
C LEU A 3 -1.30 1.72 -16.15
N ALA A 4 -0.11 1.34 -16.60
CA ALA A 4 0.41 1.78 -17.90
C ALA A 4 -0.24 0.99 -19.05
N VAL A 5 0.10 1.39 -20.28
CA VAL A 5 -0.08 0.57 -21.48
C VAL A 5 0.43 -0.85 -21.17
N ASP A 6 -0.37 -1.85 -21.58
CA ASP A 6 -0.17 -3.29 -21.30
C ASP A 6 -0.36 -3.76 -19.85
N ARG A 7 -1.07 -2.99 -19.01
CA ARG A 7 -1.41 -3.35 -17.62
C ARG A 7 -0.19 -3.46 -16.69
N VAL A 8 0.92 -2.83 -17.04
CA VAL A 8 2.09 -2.74 -16.16
C VAL A 8 1.74 -1.86 -14.96
N ILE A 9 1.94 -2.40 -13.75
CA ILE A 9 1.63 -1.73 -12.46
C ILE A 9 2.89 -1.33 -11.67
N GLY A 10 4.08 -1.75 -12.12
CA GLY A 10 5.38 -1.42 -11.51
C GLY A 10 6.55 -2.09 -12.24
N MET A 11 7.73 -1.47 -12.16
CA MET A 11 9.00 -1.99 -12.68
C MET A 11 10.07 -1.76 -11.60
N GLU A 12 10.79 -2.79 -11.18
CA GLU A 12 11.83 -2.73 -10.12
C GLU A 12 11.39 -2.03 -8.82
N ASN A 13 10.22 -2.38 -8.28
CA ASN A 13 9.64 -1.78 -7.06
C ASN A 13 9.39 -0.26 -7.16
N ALA A 14 9.40 0.32 -8.35
CA ALA A 14 8.99 1.70 -8.58
C ALA A 14 7.87 1.75 -9.63
N MET A 15 7.04 2.80 -9.57
CA MET A 15 6.22 3.14 -10.72
C MET A 15 7.15 3.77 -11.77
N PRO A 16 7.17 3.29 -13.03
CA PRO A 16 8.03 3.85 -14.07
C PRO A 16 7.60 5.27 -14.50
N TRP A 17 6.56 5.83 -13.88
CA TRP A 17 6.12 7.20 -14.04
C TRP A 17 6.15 7.97 -12.71
N ASN A 18 6.57 9.23 -12.76
CA ASN A 18 6.40 10.17 -11.65
C ASN A 18 5.14 11.01 -11.90
N LEU A 19 3.98 10.50 -11.48
CA LEU A 19 2.68 11.20 -11.61
C LEU A 19 2.22 11.71 -10.24
N PRO A 20 2.61 12.93 -9.82
CA PRO A 20 2.17 13.51 -8.57
C PRO A 20 0.64 13.68 -8.49
N ALA A 21 -0.03 13.83 -9.63
CA ALA A 21 -1.49 13.85 -9.73
C ALA A 21 -2.13 12.52 -9.32
N ASP A 22 -1.50 11.38 -9.63
CA ASP A 22 -2.00 10.05 -9.27
C ASP A 22 -1.85 9.80 -7.76
N LEU A 23 -0.74 10.21 -7.15
CA LEU A 23 -0.56 10.16 -5.69
C LEU A 23 -1.55 11.07 -4.96
N ALA A 24 -1.83 12.26 -5.51
CA ALA A 24 -2.83 13.17 -4.94
C ALA A 24 -4.25 12.58 -5.04
N TRP A 25 -4.58 11.95 -6.19
CA TRP A 25 -5.83 11.24 -6.38
C TRP A 25 -5.94 10.06 -5.40
N PHE A 26 -4.88 9.26 -5.26
CA PHE A 26 -4.83 8.15 -4.32
C PHE A 26 -5.04 8.62 -2.87
N LYS A 27 -4.35 9.68 -2.46
CA LYS A 27 -4.53 10.29 -1.13
C LYS A 27 -5.99 10.72 -0.92
N ARG A 28 -6.61 11.37 -1.91
CA ARG A 28 -8.00 11.84 -1.82
C ARG A 28 -8.99 10.68 -1.64
N ASN A 29 -8.79 9.59 -2.36
CA ASN A 29 -9.74 8.47 -2.36
C ASN A 29 -9.57 7.52 -1.16
N THR A 30 -8.37 7.49 -0.57
CA THR A 30 -8.02 6.58 0.54
C THR A 30 -8.02 7.25 1.91
N LEU A 31 -8.14 8.57 2.00
CA LEU A 31 -8.15 9.27 3.29
C LEU A 31 -9.26 8.74 4.20
N ASN A 32 -8.95 8.55 5.49
CA ASN A 32 -9.86 8.01 6.52
C ASN A 32 -10.36 6.58 6.27
N LYS A 33 -9.74 5.83 5.35
CA LYS A 33 -10.06 4.42 5.08
C LYS A 33 -8.86 3.53 5.38
N PRO A 34 -9.07 2.25 5.72
CA PRO A 34 -7.99 1.28 5.77
C PRO A 34 -7.42 1.06 4.37
N VAL A 35 -6.09 0.93 4.31
CA VAL A 35 -5.36 0.66 3.07
C VAL A 35 -4.56 -0.62 3.28
N ILE A 36 -4.93 -1.66 2.53
CA ILE A 36 -4.18 -2.90 2.45
C ILE A 36 -3.16 -2.77 1.31
N MET A 37 -1.91 -3.11 1.59
CA MET A 37 -0.84 -3.15 0.60
C MET A 37 0.11 -4.31 0.86
N GLY A 38 0.86 -4.71 -0.16
CA GLY A 38 1.91 -5.73 0.00
C GLY A 38 3.20 -5.16 0.57
N ARG A 39 4.08 -6.04 1.06
CA ARG A 39 5.41 -5.67 1.57
C ARG A 39 6.22 -4.79 0.60
N HIS A 40 6.29 -5.14 -0.68
CA HIS A 40 7.07 -4.36 -1.64
C HIS A 40 6.52 -2.95 -1.84
N THR A 41 5.20 -2.81 -1.89
CA THR A 41 4.56 -1.48 -1.96
C THR A 41 4.87 -0.65 -0.72
N TRP A 42 4.88 -1.28 0.46
CA TRP A 42 5.31 -0.64 1.71
C TRP A 42 6.77 -0.18 1.65
N GLU A 43 7.68 -1.04 1.19
CA GLU A 43 9.10 -0.73 1.02
C GLU A 43 9.32 0.44 0.06
N SER A 44 8.56 0.49 -1.05
CA SER A 44 8.62 1.59 -2.02
C SER A 44 8.10 2.93 -1.45
N ILE A 45 7.10 2.90 -0.57
CA ILE A 45 6.54 4.11 0.07
C ILE A 45 7.45 4.57 1.22
N GLY A 46 8.01 3.64 1.99
CA GLY A 46 9.00 3.87 3.05
C GLY A 46 8.45 4.53 4.34
N ARG A 47 7.16 4.86 4.41
CA ARG A 47 6.55 5.51 5.58
C ARG A 47 5.06 5.23 5.72
N PRO A 48 4.51 5.23 6.95
CA PRO A 48 3.07 5.16 7.17
C PRO A 48 2.35 6.30 6.45
N LEU A 49 1.28 5.97 5.75
CA LEU A 49 0.41 6.97 5.13
C LEU A 49 -0.43 7.65 6.22
N PRO A 50 -0.28 8.96 6.48
CA PRO A 50 -0.97 9.63 7.58
C PRO A 50 -2.48 9.65 7.35
N GLY A 51 -3.26 9.59 8.43
CA GLY A 51 -4.73 9.60 8.41
C GLY A 51 -5.35 8.33 7.84
N ARG A 52 -4.59 7.22 7.78
CA ARG A 52 -5.00 5.94 7.22
C ARG A 52 -4.51 4.80 8.11
N LYS A 53 -5.31 3.74 8.22
CA LYS A 53 -4.88 2.47 8.82
C LYS A 53 -4.08 1.72 7.75
N ASN A 54 -2.79 1.55 7.97
CA ASN A 54 -1.89 0.90 7.02
C ASN A 54 -1.80 -0.58 7.41
N ILE A 55 -2.27 -1.47 6.53
CA ILE A 55 -2.29 -2.92 6.73
C ILE A 55 -1.36 -3.53 5.68
N ILE A 56 -0.32 -4.22 6.13
CA ILE A 56 0.74 -4.77 5.28
C ILE A 56 0.60 -6.29 5.25
N LEU A 57 0.26 -6.83 4.08
CA LEU A 57 0.20 -8.26 3.84
C LEU A 57 1.60 -8.77 3.49
N SER A 58 2.15 -9.65 4.34
CA SER A 58 3.43 -10.30 4.10
C SER A 58 3.50 -11.68 4.74
N SER A 59 4.18 -12.61 4.07
CA SER A 59 4.57 -13.88 4.67
C SER A 59 5.73 -13.76 5.67
N GLN A 60 6.47 -12.65 5.62
CA GLN A 60 7.63 -12.38 6.47
C GLN A 60 7.23 -11.62 7.75
N PRO A 61 8.05 -11.69 8.81
CA PRO A 61 7.87 -10.88 10.00
C PRO A 61 7.88 -9.38 9.67
N GLY A 62 6.99 -8.63 10.31
CA GLY A 62 6.94 -7.18 10.17
C GLY A 62 8.16 -6.50 10.76
N THR A 63 8.58 -5.40 10.14
CA THR A 63 9.78 -4.64 10.53
C THR A 63 9.46 -3.28 11.16
N ASP A 64 8.19 -2.86 11.16
CA ASP A 64 7.73 -1.56 11.64
C ASP A 64 6.46 -1.72 12.46
N ASP A 65 6.48 -1.25 13.71
CA ASP A 65 5.38 -1.35 14.69
C ASP A 65 4.28 -0.30 14.49
N ARG A 66 4.54 0.73 13.66
CA ARG A 66 3.57 1.80 13.37
C ARG A 66 2.47 1.36 12.40
N VAL A 67 2.58 0.16 11.84
CA VAL A 67 1.63 -0.40 10.86
C VAL A 67 1.20 -1.81 11.27
N THR A 68 0.06 -2.26 10.74
CA THR A 68 -0.48 -3.58 11.06
C THR A 68 0.03 -4.59 10.05
N TRP A 69 0.78 -5.59 10.50
CA TRP A 69 1.25 -6.70 9.66
C TRP A 69 0.29 -7.88 9.77
N VAL A 70 -0.06 -8.46 8.63
CA VAL A 70 -0.96 -9.60 8.50
C VAL A 70 -0.35 -10.63 7.55
N LYS A 71 -0.66 -11.91 7.76
CA LYS A 71 -0.11 -13.03 6.98
C LYS A 71 -1.08 -13.63 5.97
N SER A 72 -2.36 -13.28 6.07
CA SER A 72 -3.40 -13.80 5.19
C SER A 72 -4.37 -12.71 4.74
N VAL A 73 -5.09 -12.98 3.66
CA VAL A 73 -6.15 -12.09 3.15
C VAL A 73 -7.27 -11.96 4.18
N ASP A 74 -7.62 -13.05 4.87
CA ASP A 74 -8.67 -13.05 5.90
C ASP A 74 -8.29 -12.18 7.09
N GLU A 75 -7.03 -12.27 7.57
CA GLU A 75 -6.51 -11.36 8.59
C GLU A 75 -6.51 -9.90 8.13
N ALA A 76 -6.18 -9.64 6.86
CA ALA A 76 -6.20 -8.29 6.30
C ALA A 76 -7.61 -7.69 6.30
N ILE A 77 -8.62 -8.49 5.93
CA ILE A 77 -10.02 -8.08 5.96
C ILE A 77 -10.49 -7.87 7.40
N ALA A 78 -10.19 -8.80 8.31
CA ALA A 78 -10.54 -8.66 9.73
C ALA A 78 -9.88 -7.42 10.37
N ALA A 79 -8.67 -7.06 9.93
CA ALA A 79 -7.97 -5.87 10.39
C ALA A 79 -8.57 -4.56 9.85
N CYS A 80 -9.44 -4.58 8.83
CA CYS A 80 -10.08 -3.36 8.33
C CYS A 80 -11.16 -2.81 9.30
N GLY A 81 -11.75 -3.66 10.12
CA GLY A 81 -12.91 -3.34 10.96
C GLY A 81 -14.21 -3.76 10.31
#